data_AF-A0A094H494-F1
#
_entry.id   AF-A0A094H494-F1
#
_cell.length_a   1.000
_cell.length_b   1.000
_cell.length_c   1.000
_cell.angle_alpha   90.00
_cell.angle_beta   90.00
_cell.angle_gamma   90.00
#
_symmetry.space_group_name_H-M   'P 1'
#
loop_
_entity.id
_entity.type
_entity.pdbx_description
1 polymer ?
#
loop_
_entity_poly.entity_id
_entity_poly.type
_entity_poly.pdbx_seq_one_letter_code
_entity_poly.pdbx_strand_id
1 'polypeptide(L)'
;MYGDLGNKLAQHAKRTQGLANLPPYQTETVRAVTREARELHKDIEAITQSLNGSFTPSEDPATACTLLVNHLFMRRNKRCLLAYHRVRTDKLEELIWSGEDILEAPVQQQKAQETYNSRIQSGNTGGGEMGNSDTNKNNLSPEEEEYVRKYSELLSTYTGQWTDIDLAGSLEPPRDLFIDVDNPDQEHSAEQEPQARYLEHSHAVVEQTEGTCGKTLRSASATH
;
A
#
# COMPACT_ATOMS: atom_id res chain seq x y z
N MET A 1 25.95 -3.48 -12.72
CA MET A 1 26.78 -2.26 -12.60
C MET A 1 26.24 -1.41 -11.47
N TYR A 2 27.06 -0.52 -10.90
CA TYR A 2 26.62 0.40 -9.84
C TYR A 2 25.43 1.25 -10.31
N GLY A 3 24.40 1.37 -9.48
CA GLY A 3 23.19 2.14 -9.77
C GLY A 3 22.11 1.43 -10.61
N ASP A 4 22.34 0.20 -11.07
CA ASP A 4 21.33 -0.57 -11.81
C ASP A 4 20.16 -0.96 -10.89
N LEU A 5 20.46 -1.35 -9.65
CA LEU A 5 19.45 -1.70 -8.66
C LEU A 5 18.58 -0.49 -8.30
N GLY A 6 19.20 0.69 -8.14
CA GLY A 6 18.48 1.95 -7.94
C GLY A 6 17.55 2.30 -9.11
N ASN A 7 17.98 2.04 -10.35
CA ASN A 7 17.15 2.25 -11.54
C ASN A 7 15.95 1.29 -11.58
N LYS A 8 16.15 0.01 -11.25
CA LYS A 8 15.06 -0.98 -11.16
C LYS A 8 14.02 -0.54 -10.12
N LEU A 9 14.48 -0.06 -8.96
CA LEU A 9 13.62 0.44 -7.91
C LEU A 9 12.82 1.68 -8.35
N ALA A 10 13.46 2.62 -9.04
CA ALA A 10 12.79 3.81 -9.59
C ALA A 10 11.76 3.46 -10.68
N GLN A 11 12.06 2.49 -11.55
CA GLN A 11 11.11 1.99 -12.54
C GLN A 11 9.91 1.30 -11.89
N HIS A 12 10.13 0.57 -10.80
CA HIS A 12 9.03 0.01 -10.03
C HIS A 12 8.18 1.11 -9.41
N ALA A 13 8.78 2.14 -8.80
CA ALA A 13 8.05 3.30 -8.27
C ALA A 13 7.17 3.96 -9.36
N LYS A 14 7.73 4.18 -10.55
CA LYS A 14 6.99 4.74 -11.69
C LYS A 14 5.79 3.87 -12.09
N ARG A 15 5.94 2.54 -12.07
CA ARG A 15 4.82 1.63 -12.35
C ARG A 15 3.74 1.77 -11.28
N THR A 16 4.11 1.81 -10.00
CA THR A 16 3.17 1.97 -8.87
C THR A 16 2.28 3.21 -8.98
N GLN A 17 2.76 4.31 -9.55
CA GLN A 17 1.97 5.54 -9.70
C GLN A 17 0.68 5.34 -10.53
N GLY A 18 0.70 4.43 -11.50
CA GLY A 18 -0.44 4.15 -12.39
C GLY A 18 -1.34 3.01 -11.92
N LEU A 19 -1.03 2.35 -10.80
CA LEU A 19 -1.86 1.28 -10.25
C LEU A 19 -2.83 1.86 -9.21
N ALA A 20 -4.03 1.28 -9.13
CA ALA A 20 -5.02 1.61 -8.11
C ALA A 20 -4.61 1.04 -6.74
N ASN A 21 -4.03 -0.16 -6.72
CA ASN A 21 -3.58 -0.83 -5.50
C ASN A 21 -2.04 -0.85 -5.39
N LEU A 22 -1.56 -0.95 -4.14
CA LEU A 22 -0.13 -1.01 -3.86
C LEU A 22 0.43 -2.42 -4.17
N PRO A 23 1.47 -2.52 -5.01
CA PRO A 23 2.18 -3.78 -5.20
C PRO A 23 3.03 -4.14 -3.97
N PRO A 24 3.49 -5.40 -3.86
CA PRO A 24 4.32 -5.86 -2.77
C PRO A 24 5.57 -4.99 -2.54
N TYR A 25 5.88 -4.73 -1.26
CA TYR A 25 7.08 -4.01 -0.89
C TYR A 25 8.34 -4.79 -1.28
N GLN A 26 9.27 -4.16 -2.00
CA GLN A 26 10.48 -4.81 -2.49
C GLN A 26 11.60 -4.78 -1.45
N THR A 27 11.42 -5.48 -0.32
CA THR A 27 12.39 -5.58 0.78
C THR A 27 13.81 -5.87 0.29
N GLU A 28 13.96 -6.90 -0.55
CA GLU A 28 15.27 -7.36 -1.00
C GLU A 28 16.00 -6.36 -1.90
N THR A 29 15.27 -5.69 -2.79
CA THR A 29 15.88 -4.66 -3.66
C THR A 29 16.28 -3.43 -2.84
N VAL A 30 15.43 -2.99 -1.89
CA VAL A 30 15.75 -1.86 -1.00
C VAL A 30 16.97 -2.18 -0.12
N ARG A 31 17.04 -3.39 0.43
CA ARG A 31 18.20 -3.87 1.20
C ARG A 31 19.46 -3.88 0.36
N ALA A 32 19.40 -4.39 -0.88
CA ALA A 32 20.54 -4.43 -1.79
C ALA A 32 21.06 -3.02 -2.14
N VAL A 33 20.17 -2.07 -2.50
CA VAL A 33 20.55 -0.68 -2.80
C VAL A 33 21.13 0.01 -1.56
N THR A 34 20.62 -0.30 -0.36
CA THR A 34 21.14 0.25 0.90
C THR A 34 22.53 -0.27 1.22
N ARG A 35 22.79 -1.57 1.00
CA ARG A 35 24.14 -2.16 1.15
C ARG A 35 25.12 -1.52 0.17
N GLU A 36 24.74 -1.42 -1.10
CA GLU A 36 25.55 -0.76 -2.14
C GLU A 36 25.89 0.69 -1.76
N ALA A 37 24.92 1.46 -1.25
CA ALA A 37 25.16 2.83 -0.81
C ALA A 37 26.11 2.91 0.40
N ARG A 38 26.05 1.96 1.33
CA ARG A 38 26.96 1.88 2.49
C ARG A 38 28.36 1.46 2.08
N GLU A 39 28.49 0.53 1.15
CA GLU A 39 29.78 0.12 0.58
C GLU A 39 30.47 1.29 -0.11
N LEU A 40 29.77 2.00 -1.00
CA LEU A 40 30.28 3.22 -1.63
C LEU A 40 30.70 4.29 -0.61
N HIS A 41 29.94 4.46 0.48
CA HIS A 41 30.30 5.39 1.55
C HIS A 41 31.59 4.98 2.26
N LYS A 42 31.72 3.69 2.57
CA LYS A 42 32.93 3.13 3.20
C LYS A 42 34.16 3.29 2.30
N ASP A 43 34.01 3.11 0.99
CA ASP A 43 35.09 3.31 0.03
C ASP A 43 35.53 4.79 -0.03
N ILE A 44 34.56 5.71 -0.05
CA ILE A 44 34.86 7.16 0.05
C ILE A 44 35.59 7.47 1.35
N GLU A 45 35.15 6.91 2.47
CA GLU A 45 35.75 7.13 3.78
C GLU A 45 37.20 6.58 3.82
N ALA A 46 37.43 5.37 3.31
CA ALA A 46 38.76 4.76 3.25
C ALA A 46 39.75 5.59 2.43
N ILE A 47 39.33 6.09 1.26
CA ILE A 47 40.14 6.97 0.42
C ILE A 47 40.36 8.32 1.12
N THR A 48 39.34 8.88 1.77
CA THR A 48 39.46 10.17 2.46
C THR A 48 40.40 10.08 3.66
N GLN A 49 40.38 8.96 4.39
CA GLN A 49 41.27 8.71 5.53
C GLN A 49 42.74 8.58 5.09
N SER A 50 43.03 7.93 3.95
CA SER A 50 44.41 7.80 3.46
C SER A 50 45.03 9.14 3.05
N LEU A 51 44.20 10.13 2.70
CA LEU A 51 44.60 11.46 2.25
C LEU A 51 44.92 12.43 3.41
N ASN A 52 44.71 12.05 4.68
CA ASN A 52 45.07 12.82 5.88
C ASN A 52 44.69 14.33 5.84
N GLY A 53 43.58 14.68 5.18
CA GLY A 53 43.06 16.05 5.11
C GLY A 53 43.78 17.01 4.15
N SER A 54 44.84 16.58 3.46
CA SER A 54 45.52 17.37 2.42
C SER A 54 45.30 16.70 1.07
N PHE A 55 44.34 17.22 0.30
CA PHE A 55 44.00 16.70 -1.02
C PHE A 55 44.01 17.81 -2.07
N THR A 56 44.85 17.65 -3.08
CA THR A 56 45.06 18.55 -4.21
C THR A 56 44.57 17.83 -5.49
N PRO A 57 43.35 18.13 -5.99
CA PRO A 57 42.75 17.40 -7.11
C PRO A 57 43.59 17.42 -8.41
N SER A 58 44.47 18.42 -8.57
CA SER A 58 45.36 18.55 -9.72
C SER A 58 46.56 17.62 -9.68
N GLU A 59 46.98 17.19 -8.49
CA GLU A 59 48.15 16.32 -8.30
C GLU A 59 47.77 14.84 -8.47
N ASP A 60 46.56 14.47 -8.07
CA ASP A 60 46.01 13.12 -8.26
C ASP A 60 44.58 13.15 -8.86
N PRO A 61 44.48 13.36 -10.18
CA PRO A 61 43.19 13.37 -10.86
C PRO A 61 42.48 12.01 -10.85
N ALA A 62 43.21 10.90 -10.69
CA ALA A 62 42.63 9.55 -10.67
C ALA A 62 41.83 9.31 -9.38
N THR A 63 42.40 9.68 -8.23
CA THR A 63 41.69 9.62 -6.95
C THR A 63 40.55 10.63 -6.89
N ALA A 64 40.74 11.84 -7.44
CA ALA A 64 39.67 12.84 -7.53
C ALA A 64 38.45 12.31 -8.30
N CYS A 65 38.69 11.68 -9.45
CA CYS A 65 37.65 11.08 -10.27
C CYS A 65 36.94 9.94 -9.52
N THR A 66 37.70 9.07 -8.86
CA THR A 66 37.15 7.94 -8.09
C THR A 66 36.24 8.41 -6.96
N LEU A 67 36.70 9.38 -6.17
CA LEU A 67 35.91 10.00 -5.09
C LEU A 67 34.62 10.63 -5.63
N LEU A 68 34.73 11.39 -6.73
CA LEU A 68 33.57 12.04 -7.35
C LEU A 68 32.56 11.00 -7.85
N VAL A 69 33.02 9.98 -8.58
CA VAL A 69 32.17 8.93 -9.15
C VAL A 69 31.46 8.15 -8.05
N ASN A 70 32.19 7.71 -7.01
CA ASN A 70 31.59 7.00 -5.87
C ASN A 70 30.56 7.87 -5.14
N HIS A 71 30.88 9.16 -4.94
CA HIS A 71 29.97 10.10 -4.30
C HIS A 71 28.68 10.31 -5.13
N LEU A 72 28.80 10.43 -6.45
CA LEU A 72 27.66 10.59 -7.35
C LEU A 72 26.78 9.33 -7.36
N PHE A 73 27.36 8.13 -7.38
CA PHE A 73 26.60 6.88 -7.29
C PHE A 73 25.89 6.72 -5.95
N MET A 74 26.55 7.06 -4.84
CA MET A 74 25.93 7.07 -3.52
C MET A 74 24.71 8.01 -3.47
N ARG A 75 24.85 9.25 -4.00
CA ARG A 75 23.74 10.22 -4.08
C ARG A 75 22.61 9.74 -4.99
N ARG A 76 22.94 9.04 -6.09
CA ARG A 76 21.95 8.44 -6.99
C ARG A 76 21.13 7.38 -6.25
N ASN A 77 21.78 6.46 -5.54
CA ASN A 77 21.10 5.41 -4.79
C ASN A 77 20.19 6.00 -3.70
N LYS A 78 20.66 7.02 -2.96
CA LYS A 78 19.84 7.75 -2.00
C LYS A 78 18.59 8.38 -2.66
N ARG A 79 18.75 9.01 -3.82
CA ARG A 79 17.63 9.62 -4.55
C ARG A 79 16.60 8.58 -5.00
N CYS A 80 17.05 7.44 -5.52
CA CYS A 80 16.17 6.34 -5.94
C CYS A 80 15.39 5.74 -4.77
N LEU A 81 16.03 5.56 -3.61
CA LEU A 81 15.39 5.09 -2.38
C LEU A 81 14.29 6.07 -1.92
N LEU A 82 14.65 7.35 -1.80
CA LEU A 82 13.69 8.39 -1.38
C LEU A 82 12.50 8.51 -2.34
N ALA A 83 12.75 8.46 -3.64
CA ALA A 83 11.68 8.50 -4.64
C ALA A 83 10.73 7.30 -4.51
N TYR A 84 11.26 6.09 -4.31
CA TYR A 84 10.45 4.89 -4.13
C TYR A 84 9.57 4.97 -2.88
N HIS A 85 10.16 5.32 -1.74
CA HIS A 85 9.41 5.46 -0.49
C HIS A 85 8.38 6.58 -0.58
N ARG A 86 8.73 7.74 -1.15
CA ARG A 86 7.80 8.86 -1.29
C ARG A 86 6.58 8.49 -2.12
N VAL A 87 6.76 7.83 -3.27
CA VAL A 87 5.65 7.39 -4.13
C VAL A 87 4.74 6.42 -3.40
N ARG A 88 5.29 5.51 -2.60
CA ARG A 88 4.49 4.55 -1.82
C ARG A 88 3.71 5.24 -0.71
N THR A 89 4.35 6.16 0.01
CA THR A 89 3.69 6.96 1.04
C THR A 89 2.57 7.81 0.47
N ASP A 90 2.79 8.50 -0.65
CA ASP A 90 1.75 9.29 -1.33
C ASP A 90 0.53 8.42 -1.70
N LYS A 91 0.77 7.19 -2.15
CA LYS A 91 -0.29 6.22 -2.45
C LYS A 91 -0.99 5.67 -1.22
N LEU A 92 -0.26 5.41 -0.13
CA LEU A 92 -0.86 5.00 1.14
C LEU A 92 -1.78 6.09 1.67
N GLU A 93 -1.36 7.35 1.62
CA GLU A 93 -2.18 8.48 2.04
C GLU A 93 -3.44 8.58 1.20
N GLU A 94 -3.35 8.49 -0.13
CA GLU A 94 -4.51 8.48 -1.04
C GLU A 94 -5.54 7.41 -0.65
N LEU A 95 -5.09 6.19 -0.34
CA LEU A 95 -5.95 5.08 0.07
C LEU A 95 -6.61 5.30 1.45
N ILE A 96 -5.89 5.93 2.40
CA ILE A 96 -6.44 6.28 3.71
C ILE A 96 -7.56 7.32 3.54
N TRP A 97 -7.34 8.31 2.69
CA TRP A 97 -8.34 9.35 2.42
C TRP A 97 -9.55 8.83 1.63
N SER A 98 -9.41 7.78 0.82
CA SER A 98 -10.54 7.13 0.16
C SER A 98 -11.36 6.20 1.07
N GLY A 99 -10.98 6.07 2.34
CA GLY A 99 -11.67 5.21 3.31
C GLY A 99 -11.48 3.71 3.06
N GLU A 100 -10.45 3.32 2.30
CA GLU A 100 -10.12 1.90 2.11
C GLU A 100 -9.34 1.44 3.35
N ASP A 101 -9.79 0.35 4.00
CA ASP A 101 -9.08 -0.20 5.15
C ASP A 101 -7.85 -0.99 4.67
N ILE A 102 -6.74 -0.26 4.53
CA ILE A 102 -5.44 -0.78 4.07
C ILE A 102 -4.93 -1.90 5.00
N LEU A 103 -5.33 -1.90 6.28
CA LEU A 103 -4.89 -2.87 7.27
C LEU A 103 -5.68 -4.18 7.20
N GLU A 104 -6.91 -4.16 6.66
CA GLU A 104 -7.74 -5.36 6.43
C GLU A 104 -7.50 -6.03 5.07
N ALA A 105 -6.94 -5.31 4.09
CA ALA A 105 -6.57 -5.83 2.77
C ALA A 105 -5.78 -7.17 2.78
N PRO A 106 -4.81 -7.43 3.68
CA PRO A 106 -4.11 -8.72 3.73
C PRO A 106 -5.02 -9.90 4.14
N VAL A 107 -6.12 -9.65 4.86
CA VAL A 107 -7.05 -10.70 5.34
C VAL A 107 -8.00 -11.16 4.24
N GLN A 108 -8.36 -10.29 3.30
CA GLN A 108 -9.32 -10.60 2.23
C GLN A 108 -8.67 -11.37 1.07
N GLN A 109 -7.41 -11.08 0.73
CA GLN A 109 -6.65 -11.92 -0.22
C GLN A 109 -6.45 -13.36 0.31
N GLN A 110 -6.31 -13.53 1.63
CA GLN A 110 -6.19 -14.85 2.27
C GLN A 110 -7.48 -15.68 2.13
N LYS A 111 -8.67 -15.10 2.35
CA LYS A 111 -9.94 -15.84 2.26
C LYS A 111 -10.22 -16.38 0.84
N ALA A 112 -9.88 -15.62 -0.21
CA ALA A 112 -10.07 -16.07 -1.59
C ALA A 112 -9.12 -17.22 -1.97
N GLN A 113 -7.88 -17.21 -1.45
CA GLN A 113 -6.86 -18.20 -1.77
C GLN A 113 -7.00 -19.48 -0.92
N GLU A 114 -7.45 -19.38 0.32
CA GLU A 114 -7.77 -20.53 1.19
C GLU A 114 -8.98 -21.33 0.69
N THR A 115 -9.99 -20.66 0.12
CA THR A 115 -11.17 -21.32 -0.46
C THR A 115 -10.82 -22.15 -1.71
N TYR A 116 -9.82 -21.72 -2.49
CA TYR A 116 -9.30 -22.48 -3.63
C TYR A 116 -8.40 -23.65 -3.20
N ASN A 117 -7.50 -23.43 -2.24
CA ASN A 117 -6.56 -24.45 -1.77
C ASN A 117 -7.26 -25.57 -0.95
N SER A 118 -8.33 -25.26 -0.21
CA SER A 118 -9.12 -26.25 0.52
C SER A 118 -9.93 -27.18 -0.39
N ARG A 119 -10.32 -26.75 -1.60
CA ARG A 119 -11.01 -27.60 -2.59
C ARG A 119 -10.06 -28.60 -3.27
N ILE A 120 -8.76 -28.34 -3.30
CA ILE A 120 -7.73 -29.21 -3.92
C ILE A 120 -7.13 -30.21 -2.93
N GLN A 121 -7.29 -30.01 -1.62
CA GLN A 121 -6.68 -30.82 -0.56
C GLN A 121 -7.60 -31.91 0.03
N SER A 122 -8.57 -32.42 -0.73
CA SER A 122 -9.30 -33.65 -0.36
C SER A 122 -8.69 -34.85 -1.09
N GLY A 123 -7.44 -35.16 -0.77
CA GLY A 123 -6.80 -36.39 -1.23
C GLY A 123 -5.30 -36.29 -1.38
N ASN A 124 -4.56 -36.25 -0.27
CA ASN A 124 -3.42 -37.15 -0.03
C ASN A 124 -2.76 -36.86 1.33
N THR A 125 -2.65 -37.89 2.16
CA THR A 125 -1.80 -37.94 3.36
C THR A 125 -0.36 -38.26 2.98
N GLY A 126 0.62 -37.50 3.48
CA GLY A 126 2.04 -37.89 3.44
C GLY A 126 2.99 -36.72 3.65
N GLY A 127 3.91 -36.85 4.59
CA GLY A 127 4.74 -35.78 5.15
C GLY A 127 5.69 -35.06 4.18
N GLY A 128 6.15 -33.88 4.61
CA GLY A 128 7.18 -33.13 3.91
C GLY A 128 7.22 -31.66 4.31
N GLU A 129 8.27 -31.32 5.05
CA GLU A 129 9.00 -30.05 4.96
C GLU A 129 8.37 -28.76 5.53
N MET A 130 9.18 -28.10 6.36
CA MET A 130 8.94 -26.80 6.98
C MET A 130 9.06 -25.70 5.91
N GLY A 131 8.00 -25.57 5.10
CA GLY A 131 7.86 -24.58 4.05
C GLY A 131 7.49 -23.22 4.62
N ASN A 132 8.45 -22.31 4.57
CA ASN A 132 8.40 -20.88 4.86
C ASN A 132 7.15 -20.20 4.25
N SER A 133 6.05 -20.11 5.01
CA SER A 133 4.78 -19.47 4.64
C SER A 133 4.75 -18.00 5.07
N ASP A 134 5.83 -17.27 4.84
CA ASP A 134 5.97 -15.87 5.28
C ASP A 134 6.15 -14.87 4.13
N THR A 135 6.33 -15.32 2.89
CA THR A 135 6.68 -14.43 1.78
C THR A 135 5.52 -13.80 1.02
N ASN A 136 4.26 -14.19 1.28
CA ASN A 136 3.08 -13.68 0.56
C ASN A 136 2.11 -12.86 1.42
N LYS A 137 2.47 -12.53 2.67
CA LYS A 137 1.46 -12.06 3.63
C LYS A 137 1.24 -10.56 3.70
N ASN A 138 2.18 -9.72 3.27
CA ASN A 138 2.04 -8.27 3.42
C ASN A 138 2.52 -7.53 2.16
N ASN A 139 1.62 -6.82 1.49
CA ASN A 139 2.02 -5.87 0.42
C ASN A 139 2.77 -4.66 0.99
N LEU A 140 2.70 -4.46 2.30
CA LEU A 140 3.33 -3.40 3.07
C LEU A 140 4.54 -3.94 3.85
N SER A 141 5.54 -3.10 4.05
CA SER A 141 6.58 -3.37 5.04
C SER A 141 6.06 -3.12 6.47
N PRO A 142 6.64 -3.75 7.51
CA PRO A 142 6.22 -3.50 8.89
C PRO A 142 6.38 -2.02 9.29
N GLU A 143 7.37 -1.33 8.73
CA GLU A 143 7.56 0.10 8.93
C GLU A 143 6.47 0.94 8.24
N GLU A 144 5.97 0.49 7.08
CA GLU A 144 4.83 1.13 6.39
C GLU A 144 3.52 0.91 7.15
N GLU A 145 3.32 -0.26 7.77
CA GLU A 145 2.15 -0.52 8.61
C GLU A 145 2.08 0.42 9.83
N GLU A 146 3.22 0.61 10.51
CA GLU A 146 3.32 1.55 11.63
C GLU A 146 3.07 3.00 11.18
N TYR A 147 3.55 3.38 10.00
CA TYR A 147 3.29 4.69 9.41
C TYR A 147 1.79 4.90 9.17
N VAL A 148 1.12 3.95 8.53
CA VAL A 148 -0.33 4.00 8.25
C VAL A 148 -1.12 4.14 9.55
N ARG A 149 -0.79 3.36 10.58
CA ARG A 149 -1.48 3.42 11.88
C ARG A 149 -1.35 4.78 12.55
N LYS A 150 -0.16 5.38 12.53
CA LYS A 150 0.08 6.72 13.08
C LYS A 150 -0.63 7.79 12.26
N TYR A 151 -0.66 7.64 10.94
CA TYR A 151 -1.33 8.58 10.06
C TYR A 151 -2.86 8.51 10.20
N SER A 152 -3.44 7.32 10.34
CA SER A 152 -4.88 7.16 10.56
C SER A 152 -5.33 7.69 11.93
N GLU A 153 -4.51 7.52 12.98
CA GLU A 153 -4.73 8.15 14.29
C GLU A 153 -4.67 9.69 14.21
N LEU A 154 -3.67 10.22 13.50
CA LEU A 154 -3.55 11.66 13.24
C LEU A 154 -4.77 12.19 12.48
N LEU A 155 -5.19 11.47 11.43
CA LEU A 155 -6.35 11.83 10.64
C LEU A 155 -7.62 11.81 11.49
N SER A 156 -7.83 10.78 12.30
CA SER A 156 -8.98 10.67 13.19
C SER A 156 -9.04 11.79 14.22
N THR A 157 -7.87 12.22 14.73
CA THR A 157 -7.77 13.38 15.63
C THR A 157 -8.14 14.67 14.90
N TYR A 158 -7.72 14.81 13.64
CA TYR A 158 -7.98 15.98 12.81
C TYR A 158 -9.46 16.07 12.38
N THR A 159 -10.06 14.97 11.93
CA THR A 159 -11.47 14.92 11.55
C THR A 159 -12.39 15.00 12.76
N GLY A 160 -11.99 14.44 13.90
CA GLY A 160 -12.76 14.52 15.15
C GLY A 160 -12.95 15.94 15.68
N GLN A 161 -12.13 16.91 15.25
CA GLN A 161 -12.36 18.33 15.57
C GLN A 161 -13.60 18.90 14.86
N TRP A 162 -13.97 18.34 13.72
CA TRP A 162 -15.03 18.83 12.85
C TRP A 162 -16.14 17.77 12.75
N THR A 163 -17.04 17.74 13.72
CA THR A 163 -18.15 16.76 13.75
C THR A 163 -19.24 17.04 12.71
N ASP A 164 -19.29 18.27 12.22
CA ASP A 164 -20.36 18.75 11.33
C ASP A 164 -19.99 18.60 9.85
N ILE A 165 -18.73 18.28 9.53
CA ILE A 165 -18.22 18.21 8.16
C ILE A 165 -17.42 16.93 7.99
N ASP A 166 -17.89 16.03 7.12
CA ASP A 166 -17.14 14.84 6.74
C ASP A 166 -16.03 15.19 5.74
N LEU A 167 -14.81 15.34 6.26
CA LEU A 167 -13.62 15.65 5.46
C LEU A 167 -13.09 14.47 4.64
N ALA A 168 -13.50 13.23 4.98
CA ALA A 168 -13.15 12.02 4.24
C ALA A 168 -14.30 11.57 3.31
N GLY A 169 -15.35 12.40 3.19
CA GLY A 169 -16.51 12.14 2.36
C GLY A 169 -16.21 12.23 0.86
N SER A 170 -17.21 11.86 0.05
CA SER A 170 -17.09 11.90 -1.41
C SER A 170 -16.86 13.32 -1.93
N LEU A 171 -15.85 13.49 -2.77
CA LEU A 171 -15.55 14.76 -3.46
C LEU A 171 -16.50 15.05 -4.64
N GLU A 172 -17.33 14.08 -5.06
CA GLU A 172 -18.35 14.31 -6.09
C GLU A 172 -19.56 15.02 -5.46
N PRO A 173 -19.95 16.20 -5.97
CA PRO A 173 -21.10 16.91 -5.44
C PRO A 173 -22.38 16.10 -5.67
N PRO A 174 -23.24 15.97 -4.64
CA PRO A 174 -24.50 15.24 -4.78
C PRO A 174 -25.41 15.92 -5.81
N ARG A 175 -25.97 15.13 -6.74
CA ARG A 175 -26.85 15.62 -7.81
C ARG A 175 -28.31 15.65 -7.40
N ASP A 176 -28.72 14.71 -6.56
CA ASP A 176 -30.07 14.56 -6.05
C ASP A 176 -30.04 13.99 -4.63
N LEU A 177 -31.03 14.34 -3.81
CA LEU A 177 -31.13 13.94 -2.40
C LEU A 177 -31.38 12.43 -2.24
N PHE A 178 -31.92 11.80 -3.27
CA PHE A 178 -32.21 10.37 -3.31
C PHE A 178 -31.53 9.74 -4.52
N ILE A 179 -30.83 8.63 -4.30
CA ILE A 179 -30.26 7.83 -5.38
C ILE A 179 -30.85 6.43 -5.31
N ASP A 180 -31.31 5.94 -6.46
CA ASP A 180 -31.70 4.56 -6.64
C ASP A 180 -30.44 3.70 -6.75
N VAL A 181 -30.22 2.84 -5.75
CA VAL A 181 -29.08 1.92 -5.73
C VAL A 181 -29.57 0.52 -6.06
N ASP A 182 -29.38 0.09 -7.32
CA ASP A 182 -29.61 -1.28 -7.72
C ASP A 182 -28.42 -2.14 -7.27
N ASN A 183 -28.65 -3.09 -6.36
CA ASN A 183 -27.60 -3.95 -5.79
C ASN A 183 -27.40 -5.19 -6.68
N PRO A 184 -26.26 -5.34 -7.39
CA PRO A 184 -26.14 -6.36 -8.44
C PRO A 184 -25.96 -7.80 -7.95
N ASP A 185 -25.62 -8.06 -6.66
CA ASP A 185 -25.20 -9.39 -6.20
C ASP A 185 -25.87 -9.87 -4.90
N GLN A 186 -27.17 -10.19 -4.93
CA GLN A 186 -27.80 -11.04 -3.90
C GLN A 186 -28.23 -12.40 -4.49
N GLU A 187 -27.26 -13.28 -4.74
CA GLU A 187 -27.54 -14.70 -4.97
C GLU A 187 -27.71 -15.46 -3.63
N HIS A 188 -28.94 -15.93 -3.42
CA HIS A 188 -29.41 -17.03 -2.56
C HIS A 188 -28.51 -17.53 -1.40
N SER A 189 -28.92 -17.20 -0.17
CA SER A 189 -28.78 -18.09 1.00
C SER A 189 -30.02 -17.95 1.89
N ALA A 190 -31.12 -18.56 1.44
CA ALA A 190 -32.37 -18.62 2.18
C ALA A 190 -32.45 -19.96 2.95
N GLU A 191 -31.96 -19.97 4.20
CA GLU A 191 -32.39 -20.98 5.17
C GLU A 191 -33.76 -20.54 5.74
N GLN A 192 -34.79 -21.14 5.17
CA GLN A 192 -36.13 -21.47 5.73
C GLN A 192 -36.68 -20.62 6.89
N GLU A 193 -37.55 -19.66 6.55
CA GLU A 193 -38.82 -19.44 7.28
C GLU A 193 -39.98 -19.29 6.27
N PRO A 194 -41.16 -19.89 6.50
CA PRO A 194 -42.13 -20.15 5.45
C PRO A 194 -43.20 -19.06 5.39
N GLN A 195 -42.88 -17.82 5.01
CA GLN A 195 -43.93 -16.81 4.82
C GLN A 195 -43.55 -15.54 4.03
N ALA A 196 -42.79 -15.65 2.94
CA ALA A 196 -42.75 -14.55 1.97
C ALA A 196 -42.37 -15.06 0.57
N ARG A 197 -43.39 -15.27 -0.26
CA ARG A 197 -43.22 -15.44 -1.70
C ARG A 197 -42.99 -14.08 -2.34
N TYR A 198 -41.84 -13.95 -3.02
CA TYR A 198 -41.60 -13.17 -4.23
C TYR A 198 -42.03 -11.70 -4.26
N LEU A 199 -41.05 -10.81 -4.09
CA LEU A 199 -40.90 -9.61 -4.92
C LEU A 199 -39.43 -9.57 -5.39
N GLU A 200 -39.15 -10.22 -6.52
CA GLU A 200 -37.93 -9.97 -7.30
C GLU A 200 -37.95 -8.48 -7.72
N HIS A 201 -36.81 -7.80 -7.65
CA HIS A 201 -36.61 -6.35 -7.89
C HIS A 201 -36.97 -5.44 -6.70
N SER A 202 -36.27 -5.60 -5.58
CA SER A 202 -36.28 -4.58 -4.52
C SER A 202 -35.48 -3.35 -4.97
N HIS A 203 -36.15 -2.38 -5.57
CA HIS A 203 -35.63 -1.01 -5.67
C HIS A 203 -35.52 -0.43 -4.26
N ALA A 204 -34.31 -0.06 -3.84
CA ALA A 204 -34.08 0.63 -2.57
C ALA A 204 -33.79 2.11 -2.86
N VAL A 205 -34.70 2.99 -2.44
CA VAL A 205 -34.46 4.44 -2.42
C VAL A 205 -33.70 4.74 -1.14
N VAL A 206 -32.46 5.21 -1.27
CA VAL A 206 -31.63 5.60 -0.11
C VAL A 206 -31.48 7.11 -0.11
N GLU A 207 -31.80 7.74 1.02
CA GLU A 207 -31.52 9.15 1.27
C GLU A 207 -30.01 9.33 1.40
N GLN A 208 -29.44 10.27 0.63
CA GLN A 208 -28.05 10.67 0.81
C GLN A 208 -27.92 11.43 2.13
N THR A 209 -27.69 10.72 3.23
CA THR A 209 -27.26 11.36 4.47
C THR A 209 -25.82 11.82 4.28
N GLU A 210 -25.60 13.13 4.31
CA GLU A 210 -24.27 13.74 4.31
C GLU A 210 -23.40 13.06 5.40
N GLY A 211 -22.34 12.37 4.98
CA GLY A 211 -21.21 12.07 5.87
C GLY A 211 -21.17 10.74 6.62
N THR A 212 -21.69 9.63 6.07
CA THR A 212 -21.34 8.30 6.62
C THR A 212 -20.73 7.39 5.56
N CYS A 213 -19.40 7.49 5.42
CA CYS A 213 -18.59 6.37 4.94
C CYS A 213 -18.65 5.24 5.97
N GLY A 214 -19.64 4.38 5.82
CA GLY A 214 -19.85 3.22 6.65
C GLY A 214 -21.16 2.58 6.23
N LYS A 215 -21.06 1.39 5.64
CA LYS A 215 -22.20 0.54 5.25
C LYS A 215 -23.11 0.28 6.45
N THR A 216 -23.96 1.23 6.80
CA THR A 216 -25.05 1.05 7.75
C THR A 216 -26.32 1.40 7.02
N LEU A 217 -26.81 0.42 6.26
CA LEU A 217 -28.14 0.45 5.67
C LEU A 217 -29.16 0.54 6.81
N ARG A 218 -29.64 1.75 7.13
CA ARG A 218 -30.91 1.88 7.83
C ARG A 218 -32.02 1.77 6.81
N SER A 219 -32.68 0.62 6.77
CA SER A 219 -33.93 0.46 6.04
C SER A 219 -34.99 1.37 6.67
N ALA A 220 -35.53 2.30 5.88
CA ALA A 220 -36.77 2.96 6.22
C ALA A 220 -37.92 2.00 5.87
N SER A 221 -38.54 1.39 6.90
CA SER A 221 -39.80 0.67 6.69
C SER A 221 -40.90 1.66 6.32
N ALA A 222 -41.25 1.72 5.04
CA ALA A 222 -42.48 2.36 4.60
C ALA A 222 -43.67 1.56 5.13
N THR A 223 -44.35 2.11 6.13
CA THR A 223 -45.64 1.61 6.60
C THR A 223 -46.68 2.05 5.57
N HIS A 224 -47.38 1.11 4.95
CA HIS A 224 -48.68 1.40 4.35
C HIS A 224 -49.68 0.27 4.54
#